data_AF-A0A2P5A8G6-F1
#
_entry.id   AF-A0A2P5A8G6-F1
#
_cell.length_a   1.000
_cell.length_b   1.000
_cell.length_c   1.000
_cell.angle_alpha   90.00
_cell.angle_beta   90.00
_cell.angle_gamma   90.00
#
_symmetry.space_group_name_H-M   'P 1'
#
loop_
_entity.id
_entity.type
_entity.pdbx_description
1 polymer ?
#
loop_
_entity_poly.entity_id
_entity_poly.type
_entity_poly.pdbx_seq_one_letter_code
_entity_poly.pdbx_strand_id
1 'polypeptide(L)'
;MAKLPEPKEEHREGMALNYEEAPLDVDIKNGGRVVVLNTQNLPLVGEVGLSGDLARLDGSAMCSPGFSCDSALQVTYVVRGSGRVQVVGVDGRKVLKMTIKAGNLFIVPRFLVASKIYNLEGLEWFSIITTPKGRPSVWKALFPQVLEASFNVSPEFGAIVPLKEDYC
;
A
#
# COMPACT_ATOMS: atom_id res chain seq x y z
N MET A 1 14.89 32.67 23.87
CA MET A 1 14.39 31.36 23.42
C MET A 1 15.56 30.39 23.47
N ALA A 2 15.50 29.33 24.27
CA ALA A 2 16.58 28.35 24.33
C ALA A 2 16.62 27.58 23.00
N LYS A 3 17.80 27.46 22.40
CA LYS A 3 18.00 26.71 21.16
C LYS A 3 17.98 25.22 21.50
N LEU A 4 17.12 24.44 20.85
CA LEU A 4 17.13 22.98 21.00
C LEU A 4 18.51 22.44 20.60
N PRO A 5 19.07 21.48 21.35
CA PRO A 5 20.32 20.84 20.96
C PRO A 5 20.14 20.10 19.63
N GLU A 6 21.18 20.13 18.80
CA GLU A 6 21.18 19.40 17.53
C GLU A 6 21.09 17.88 17.80
N PRO A 7 20.22 17.16 17.09
CA PRO A 7 20.13 15.71 17.23
C PRO A 7 21.44 15.05 16.79
N LYS A 8 21.84 13.99 17.49
CA LYS A 8 22.97 13.18 17.07
C LYS A 8 22.52 12.12 16.08
N GLU A 9 23.25 11.95 14.98
CA GLU A 9 22.93 10.95 13.96
C GLU A 9 22.92 9.52 14.50
N GLU A 10 23.82 9.19 15.44
CA GLU A 10 23.88 7.88 16.13
C GLU A 10 22.57 7.48 16.82
N HIS A 11 21.74 8.44 17.24
CA HIS A 11 20.46 8.12 17.88
C HIS A 11 19.36 7.71 16.88
N ARG A 12 19.58 7.90 15.58
CA ARG A 12 18.62 7.54 14.53
C ARG A 12 18.79 6.10 14.06
N GLU A 13 19.96 5.52 14.28
CA GLU A 13 20.29 4.18 13.83
C GLU A 13 19.31 3.15 14.43
N GLY A 14 18.58 2.44 13.57
CA GLY A 14 17.55 1.48 13.96
C GLY A 14 16.25 2.08 14.52
N MET A 15 16.16 3.41 14.64
CA MET A 15 15.00 4.13 15.22
C MET A 15 14.21 4.93 14.20
N ALA A 16 14.84 5.38 13.12
CA ALA A 16 14.20 6.16 12.07
C ALA A 16 14.51 5.59 10.69
N LEU A 17 13.51 5.61 9.80
CA LEU A 17 13.67 5.31 8.39
C LEU A 17 13.27 6.56 7.58
N ASN A 18 14.20 7.10 6.79
CA ASN A 18 13.89 8.21 5.89
C ASN A 18 13.33 7.66 4.57
N TYR A 19 12.09 8.02 4.25
CA TYR A 19 11.43 7.64 3.00
C TYR A 19 12.19 8.09 1.75
N GLU A 20 12.79 9.28 1.77
CA GLU A 20 13.44 9.87 0.60
C GLU A 20 14.78 9.19 0.28
N GLU A 21 15.37 8.49 1.24
CA GLU A 21 16.67 7.82 1.14
C GLU A 21 16.56 6.29 1.12
N ALA A 22 15.44 5.74 1.60
CA ALA A 22 15.24 4.30 1.68
C ALA A 22 15.23 3.65 0.29
N PRO A 23 15.79 2.43 0.15
CA PRO A 23 15.63 1.64 -1.06
C PRO A 23 14.15 1.42 -1.38
N LEU A 24 13.78 1.64 -2.64
CA LEU A 24 12.40 1.48 -3.11
C LEU A 24 12.11 -0.01 -3.39
N ASP A 25 11.05 -0.54 -2.79
CA ASP A 25 10.53 -1.88 -3.10
C ASP A 25 9.79 -1.89 -4.43
N VAL A 26 9.19 -0.76 -4.80
CA VAL A 26 8.51 -0.53 -6.08
C VAL A 26 8.94 0.81 -6.65
N ASP A 27 9.36 0.82 -7.91
CA ASP A 27 9.65 2.03 -8.67
C ASP A 27 9.16 1.86 -10.12
N ILE A 28 7.93 2.33 -10.38
CA ILE A 28 7.30 2.26 -11.70
C ILE A 28 7.27 3.66 -12.29
N LYS A 29 7.96 3.84 -13.42
CA LYS A 29 7.95 5.10 -14.18
C LYS A 29 6.52 5.52 -14.51
N ASN A 30 6.13 6.73 -14.08
CA ASN A 30 4.78 7.30 -14.21
C ASN A 30 3.67 6.51 -13.48
N GLY A 31 4.04 5.54 -12.63
CA GLY A 31 3.10 4.75 -11.82
C GLY A 31 3.17 5.12 -10.36
N GLY A 32 4.40 5.28 -9.84
CA GLY A 32 4.63 5.60 -8.44
C GLY A 32 5.77 4.79 -7.84
N ARG A 33 5.98 5.03 -6.54
CA ARG A 33 7.06 4.48 -5.71
C ARG A 33 6.50 4.00 -4.38
N VAL A 34 7.05 2.90 -3.87
CA VAL A 34 6.66 2.34 -2.57
C VAL A 34 7.90 1.88 -1.81
N VAL A 35 7.92 2.18 -0.51
CA VAL A 35 8.82 1.59 0.49
C VAL A 35 7.97 0.81 1.48
N VAL A 36 8.28 -0.46 1.68
CA VAL A 36 7.60 -1.34 2.62
C VAL A 36 8.37 -1.36 3.93
N LEU A 37 7.77 -0.84 4.99
CA LEU A 37 8.30 -0.92 6.35
C LEU A 37 8.22 -2.36 6.87
N ASN A 38 9.38 -2.93 7.21
CA ASN A 38 9.51 -4.29 7.71
C ASN A 38 10.68 -4.43 8.69
N THR A 39 10.86 -5.61 9.27
CA THR A 39 11.88 -5.85 10.30
C THR A 39 13.33 -5.75 9.79
N GLN A 40 13.55 -5.75 8.48
CA GLN A 40 14.90 -5.62 7.89
C GLN A 40 15.34 -4.16 7.80
N ASN A 41 14.41 -3.23 7.48
CA ASN A 41 14.73 -1.81 7.34
C ASN A 41 14.40 -0.97 8.57
N LEU A 42 13.54 -1.45 9.47
CA LEU A 42 13.31 -0.83 10.77
C LEU A 42 13.00 -1.91 11.83
N PRO A 43 14.01 -2.54 12.47
CA PRO A 43 13.82 -3.68 13.38
C PRO A 43 12.77 -3.46 14.47
N LEU A 44 12.64 -2.23 14.98
CA LEU A 44 11.66 -1.83 15.99
C LEU A 44 10.23 -2.21 15.62
N VAL A 45 9.85 -2.19 14.33
CA VAL A 45 8.48 -2.57 13.92
C VAL A 45 8.17 -4.03 14.24
N GLY A 46 9.19 -4.89 14.27
CA GLY A 46 9.05 -6.29 14.71
C GLY A 46 8.74 -6.42 16.20
N GLU A 47 9.32 -5.55 17.04
CA GLU A 47 9.09 -5.55 18.49
C GLU A 47 7.67 -5.12 18.84
N VAL A 48 7.11 -4.17 18.08
CA VAL A 48 5.74 -3.67 18.28
C VAL A 48 4.69 -4.39 17.45
N GLY A 49 5.10 -5.37 16.62
CA GLY A 49 4.18 -6.17 15.79
C GLY A 49 3.52 -5.38 14.65
N LEU A 50 4.19 -4.36 14.12
CA LEU A 50 3.70 -3.50 13.05
C LEU A 50 4.48 -3.73 11.75
N SER A 51 3.87 -3.32 10.65
CA SER A 51 4.52 -3.05 9.36
C SER A 51 3.85 -1.84 8.72
N GLY A 52 4.25 -1.48 7.50
CA GLY A 52 3.61 -0.38 6.81
C GLY A 52 4.09 -0.19 5.39
N ASP A 53 3.50 0.78 4.74
CA ASP A 53 3.89 1.25 3.41
C ASP A 53 4.03 2.76 3.45
N LEU A 54 5.07 3.28 2.81
CA LEU A 54 5.18 4.68 2.44
C LEU A 54 5.12 4.71 0.92
N ALA A 55 4.13 5.40 0.37
CA ALA A 55 3.83 5.30 -1.04
C ALA A 55 3.54 6.67 -1.65
N ARG A 56 3.99 6.81 -2.89
CA ARG A 56 3.74 7.97 -3.74
C ARG A 56 3.26 7.49 -5.10
N LEU A 57 2.13 8.00 -5.55
CA LEU A 57 1.65 7.79 -6.92
C LEU A 57 1.78 9.07 -7.74
N ASP A 58 2.30 8.95 -8.97
CA ASP A 58 2.55 10.06 -9.90
C ASP A 58 1.35 10.34 -10.81
N GLY A 59 0.85 11.57 -11.01
CA GLY A 59 -0.36 11.92 -11.81
C GLY A 59 -0.97 10.86 -12.78
N SER A 60 -2.22 10.44 -12.55
CA SER A 60 -3.08 9.54 -13.38
C SER A 60 -2.91 8.01 -13.37
N ALA A 61 -2.00 7.37 -12.64
CA ALA A 61 -2.00 5.91 -12.41
C ALA A 61 -2.98 5.45 -11.30
N MET A 62 -2.71 4.30 -10.67
CA MET A 62 -3.55 3.71 -9.64
C MET A 62 -2.73 2.74 -8.76
N CYS A 63 -3.07 2.65 -7.47
CA CYS A 63 -2.67 1.50 -6.66
C CYS A 63 -3.69 0.39 -6.87
N SER A 64 -3.21 -0.78 -7.32
CA SER A 64 -4.06 -1.91 -7.65
C SER A 64 -4.91 -2.35 -6.44
N PRO A 65 -6.10 -2.93 -6.69
CA PRO A 65 -6.97 -3.37 -5.61
C PRO A 65 -6.27 -4.46 -4.79
N GLY A 66 -6.25 -4.28 -3.48
CA GLY A 66 -5.78 -5.32 -2.57
C GLY A 66 -6.44 -5.24 -1.21
N PHE A 67 -6.16 -6.23 -0.38
CA PHE A 67 -6.77 -6.39 0.93
C PHE A 67 -5.75 -6.96 1.92
N SER A 68 -5.92 -6.62 3.19
CA SER A 68 -5.12 -7.22 4.26
C SER A 68 -5.72 -8.57 4.67
N CYS A 69 -4.87 -9.60 4.71
CA CYS A 69 -5.17 -10.91 5.29
C CYS A 69 -4.95 -10.90 6.81
N ASP A 70 -5.42 -11.94 7.51
CA ASP A 70 -5.22 -12.15 8.96
C ASP A 70 -5.91 -11.11 9.86
N SER A 71 -5.40 -10.81 11.06
CA SER A 71 -5.97 -9.82 12.00
C SER A 71 -5.54 -8.37 11.70
N ALA A 72 -5.06 -8.12 10.48
CA ALA A 72 -4.49 -6.83 10.10
C ALA A 72 -5.56 -5.78 9.81
N LEU A 73 -5.38 -4.59 10.38
CA LEU A 73 -6.03 -3.35 9.99
C LEU A 73 -5.02 -2.51 9.21
N GLN A 74 -5.41 -1.94 8.07
CA GLN A 74 -4.61 -0.94 7.37
C GLN A 74 -5.14 0.44 7.75
N VAL A 75 -4.34 1.19 8.50
CA VAL A 75 -4.62 2.60 8.83
C VAL A 75 -3.80 3.46 7.89
N THR A 76 -4.46 4.23 7.02
CA THR A 76 -3.80 5.05 6.00
C THR A 76 -4.01 6.53 6.29
N TYR A 77 -2.91 7.29 6.28
CA TYR A 77 -2.91 8.75 6.39
C TYR A 77 -2.36 9.39 5.12
N VAL A 78 -3.15 10.30 4.54
CA VAL A 78 -2.77 11.02 3.32
C VAL A 78 -1.90 12.22 3.68
N VAL A 79 -0.66 12.19 3.22
CA VAL A 79 0.34 13.23 3.49
C VAL A 79 0.18 14.38 2.51
N ARG A 80 0.07 14.08 1.20
CA ARG A 80 -0.02 15.08 0.12
C ARG A 80 -0.94 14.62 -1.00
N GLY A 81 -1.42 15.60 -1.78
CA GLY A 81 -2.24 15.36 -2.96
C GLY A 81 -3.69 15.01 -2.64
N SER A 82 -4.37 14.44 -3.64
CA SER A 82 -5.77 14.04 -3.53
C SER A 82 -6.15 12.90 -4.47
N GLY A 83 -7.21 12.20 -4.14
CA GLY A 83 -7.68 11.07 -4.92
C GLY A 83 -9.01 10.54 -4.43
N ARG A 84 -9.28 9.28 -4.76
CA ARG A 84 -10.49 8.54 -4.45
C ARG A 84 -10.11 7.18 -3.92
N VAL A 85 -10.76 6.79 -2.84
CA VAL A 85 -10.69 5.44 -2.30
C VAL A 85 -12.02 4.76 -2.54
N GLN A 86 -11.96 3.52 -3.02
CA GLN A 86 -13.10 2.64 -3.15
C GLN A 86 -12.85 1.40 -2.32
N VAL A 87 -13.84 1.03 -1.51
CA VAL A 87 -13.79 -0.18 -0.67
C VAL A 87 -14.96 -1.08 -1.03
N VAL A 88 -14.65 -2.35 -1.26
CA VAL A 88 -15.59 -3.42 -1.62
C VAL A 88 -15.63 -4.45 -0.50
N GLY A 89 -16.83 -4.82 -0.07
CA GLY A 89 -17.09 -5.84 0.93
C GLY A 89 -16.95 -7.26 0.36
N VAL A 90 -16.92 -8.24 1.26
CA VAL A 90 -16.83 -9.67 0.91
C VAL A 90 -18.02 -10.19 0.11
N ASP A 91 -19.14 -9.47 0.12
CA ASP A 91 -20.34 -9.73 -0.69
C ASP A 91 -20.25 -9.13 -2.10
N GLY A 92 -19.09 -8.57 -2.46
CA GLY A 92 -18.86 -7.89 -3.74
C GLY A 92 -19.52 -6.51 -3.85
N ARG A 93 -20.16 -6.01 -2.78
CA ARG A 93 -20.80 -4.70 -2.80
C ARG A 93 -19.84 -3.61 -2.39
N LYS A 94 -19.93 -2.47 -3.07
CA LYS A 94 -19.16 -1.28 -2.71
C LYS A 94 -19.71 -0.69 -1.40
N VAL A 95 -18.90 -0.75 -0.35
CA VAL A 95 -19.25 -0.27 0.99
C VAL A 95 -18.78 1.17 1.24
N LEU A 96 -17.75 1.62 0.51
CA LEU A 96 -17.25 2.99 0.60
C LEU A 96 -16.82 3.51 -0.78
N LYS A 97 -17.13 4.77 -1.05
CA LYS A 97 -16.53 5.57 -2.11
C LYS A 97 -16.34 6.97 -1.57
N MET A 98 -15.09 7.40 -1.38
CA MET A 98 -14.80 8.72 -0.85
C MET A 98 -13.69 9.40 -1.62
N THR A 99 -13.73 10.72 -1.67
CA THR A 99 -12.59 11.54 -2.08
C THR A 99 -11.70 11.75 -0.87
N ILE A 100 -10.40 11.55 -1.05
CA ILE A 100 -9.38 11.77 -0.02
C ILE A 100 -8.44 12.90 -0.43
N LYS A 101 -7.90 13.61 0.55
CA LYS A 101 -6.88 14.65 0.37
C LYS A 101 -5.93 14.67 1.56
N ALA A 102 -4.82 15.39 1.42
CA ALA A 102 -3.88 15.66 2.51
C ALA A 102 -4.58 15.97 3.84
N GLY A 103 -4.15 15.31 4.92
CA GLY A 103 -4.75 15.40 6.24
C GLY A 103 -5.90 14.43 6.52
N ASN A 104 -6.35 13.65 5.52
CA ASN A 104 -7.35 12.61 5.76
C ASN A 104 -6.70 11.34 6.31
N LEU A 105 -7.37 10.74 7.30
CA LEU A 105 -7.08 9.41 7.83
C LEU A 105 -8.28 8.51 7.57
N PHE A 106 -8.02 7.30 7.08
CA PHE A 106 -9.05 6.27 6.92
C PHE A 106 -8.51 4.90 7.28
N ILE A 107 -9.43 4.00 7.63
CA ILE A 107 -9.11 2.62 8.02
C ILE A 107 -9.81 1.68 7.04
N VAL A 108 -9.07 0.73 6.50
CA VAL A 108 -9.62 -0.36 5.71
C VAL A 108 -9.65 -1.61 6.61
N PRO A 109 -10.85 -2.11 6.97
CA PRO A 109 -10.96 -3.35 7.72
C PRO A 109 -10.43 -4.54 6.92
N ARG A 110 -9.98 -5.57 7.64
CA ARG A 110 -9.63 -6.90 7.13
C ARG A 110 -10.65 -7.42 6.10
N PHE A 111 -10.15 -8.10 5.06
CA PHE A 111 -10.92 -8.72 3.97
C PHE A 111 -11.75 -7.77 3.09
N LEU A 112 -11.73 -6.47 3.36
CA LEU A 112 -12.29 -5.50 2.44
C LEU A 112 -11.22 -5.13 1.41
N VAL A 113 -11.61 -5.16 0.14
CA VAL A 113 -10.72 -4.80 -0.97
C VAL A 113 -10.74 -3.29 -1.14
N ALA A 114 -9.59 -2.65 -1.04
CA ALA A 114 -9.43 -1.22 -1.26
C ALA A 114 -8.65 -0.95 -2.56
N SER A 115 -9.19 -0.06 -3.39
CA SER A 115 -8.46 0.53 -4.52
C SER A 115 -8.32 2.03 -4.30
N LYS A 116 -7.14 2.56 -4.63
CA LYS A 116 -6.82 3.97 -4.51
C LYS A 116 -6.52 4.52 -5.91
N ILE A 117 -7.39 5.41 -6.40
CA ILE A 117 -7.32 6.05 -7.71
C ILE A 117 -7.09 7.52 -7.47
N TYR A 118 -6.18 8.16 -8.17
CA TYR A 118 -5.80 9.53 -7.84
C TYR A 118 -6.05 10.53 -8.96
N ASN A 119 -5.88 11.80 -8.61
CA ASN A 119 -6.08 12.94 -9.49
C ASN A 119 -4.74 13.37 -10.12
N LEU A 120 -4.76 14.34 -11.04
CA LEU A 120 -3.57 14.75 -11.81
C LEU A 120 -2.35 15.14 -10.96
N GLU A 121 -2.57 15.61 -9.73
CA GLU A 121 -1.51 16.11 -8.82
C GLU A 121 -0.73 15.00 -8.09
N GLY A 122 -1.16 13.73 -8.22
CA GLY A 122 -0.58 12.61 -7.49
C GLY A 122 -1.13 12.46 -6.06
N LEU A 123 -0.63 11.46 -5.34
CA LEU A 123 -1.05 11.13 -3.98
C LEU A 123 0.13 10.53 -3.20
N GLU A 124 0.35 11.03 -1.99
CA GLU A 124 1.35 10.48 -1.07
C GLU A 124 0.65 10.09 0.24
N TRP A 125 0.93 8.90 0.74
CA TRP A 125 0.40 8.41 2.00
C TRP A 125 1.42 7.53 2.71
N PHE A 126 1.18 7.33 4.00
CA PHE A 126 1.74 6.19 4.70
C PHE A 126 0.61 5.36 5.29
N SER A 127 0.86 4.06 5.41
CA SER A 127 -0.03 3.16 6.13
C SER A 127 0.70 2.43 7.23
N ILE A 128 0.00 2.19 8.34
CA ILE A 128 0.43 1.28 9.39
C ILE A 128 -0.46 0.05 9.32
N ILE A 129 0.16 -1.12 9.35
CA ILE A 129 -0.50 -2.41 9.27
C ILE A 129 -0.21 -3.15 10.57
N THR A 130 -1.26 -3.64 11.22
CA THR A 130 -1.17 -4.38 12.50
C THR A 130 -0.80 -5.86 12.31
N THR A 131 0.19 -6.12 11.47
CA THR A 131 0.85 -7.42 11.30
C THR A 131 2.28 -7.20 10.76
N PRO A 132 3.28 -8.00 11.14
CA PRO A 132 4.66 -7.80 10.72
C PRO A 132 4.98 -8.28 9.28
N LYS A 133 4.06 -8.94 8.57
CA LYS A 133 4.32 -9.49 7.22
C LYS A 133 3.17 -9.26 6.24
N GLY A 134 3.45 -8.53 5.16
CA GLY A 134 2.61 -8.49 3.96
C GLY A 134 2.74 -9.76 3.12
N ARG A 135 1.76 -10.03 2.24
CA ARG A 135 1.79 -11.15 1.28
C ARG A 135 1.62 -10.61 -0.14
N PRO A 136 2.28 -11.20 -1.14
CA PRO A 136 2.16 -10.77 -2.53
C PRO A 136 0.77 -11.09 -3.12
N SER A 137 0.47 -10.46 -4.26
CA SER A 137 -0.76 -10.65 -5.07
C SER A 137 -1.24 -12.11 -5.16
N VAL A 138 -2.54 -12.33 -4.93
CA VAL A 138 -3.20 -13.63 -5.10
C VAL A 138 -3.22 -14.07 -6.56
N TRP A 139 -3.25 -13.13 -7.52
CA TRP A 139 -3.41 -13.46 -8.94
C TRP A 139 -2.21 -14.21 -9.51
N LYS A 140 -0.99 -13.88 -9.07
CA LYS A 140 0.23 -14.60 -9.48
C LYS A 140 0.31 -16.02 -8.92
N ALA A 141 -0.43 -16.33 -7.86
CA ALA A 141 -0.45 -17.66 -7.25
C ALA A 141 -1.42 -18.63 -7.94
N LEU A 142 -2.29 -18.15 -8.83
CA LEU A 142 -3.28 -18.96 -9.52
C LEU A 142 -2.75 -19.46 -10.88
N PHE A 143 -3.06 -20.70 -11.21
CA PHE A 143 -2.77 -21.24 -12.54
C PHE A 143 -3.63 -20.55 -13.61
N PRO A 144 -3.11 -20.30 -14.83
CA PRO A 144 -3.86 -19.66 -15.91
C PRO A 144 -5.22 -20.31 -16.18
N GLN A 145 -5.30 -21.65 -16.17
CA GLN A 145 -6.54 -22.39 -16.41
C GLN A 145 -7.60 -22.11 -15.34
N VAL A 146 -7.19 -21.84 -14.09
CA VAL A 146 -8.12 -21.45 -13.02
C VAL A 146 -8.71 -20.07 -13.30
N LEU A 147 -7.89 -19.12 -13.80
CA LEU A 147 -8.34 -17.78 -14.17
C LEU A 147 -9.28 -17.83 -15.38
N GLU A 148 -8.91 -18.58 -16.42
CA GLU A 148 -9.72 -18.81 -17.61
C GLU A 148 -11.11 -19.34 -17.26
N ALA A 149 -11.16 -20.40 -16.44
CA ALA A 149 -12.42 -21.00 -16.01
C ALA A 149 -13.22 -20.06 -15.08
N SER A 150 -12.57 -19.39 -14.13
CA SER A 150 -13.24 -18.52 -13.15
C SER A 150 -13.88 -17.29 -13.78
N PHE A 151 -13.19 -16.70 -14.77
CA PHE A 151 -13.66 -15.50 -15.48
C PHE A 151 -14.38 -15.81 -16.79
N ASN A 152 -14.42 -17.07 -17.21
CA ASN A 152 -14.94 -17.51 -18.50
C ASN A 152 -14.32 -16.72 -19.67
N VAL A 153 -12.99 -16.70 -19.72
CA VAL A 153 -12.20 -15.96 -20.71
C VAL A 153 -11.31 -16.89 -21.52
N SER A 154 -10.87 -16.42 -22.69
CA SER A 154 -9.88 -17.13 -23.50
C SER A 154 -8.52 -17.19 -22.81
N PRO A 155 -7.65 -18.16 -23.16
CA PRO A 155 -6.29 -18.25 -22.63
C PRO A 155 -5.46 -16.98 -22.81
N GLU A 156 -5.66 -16.28 -23.94
CA GLU A 156 -5.03 -14.99 -24.23
C GLU A 156 -5.39 -13.93 -23.18
N PHE A 157 -6.65 -13.89 -22.73
CA PHE A 157 -7.09 -12.97 -21.68
C PHE A 157 -6.68 -13.44 -20.28
N GLY A 158 -6.73 -14.75 -20.01
CA GLY A 158 -6.30 -15.34 -18.75
C GLY A 158 -4.83 -15.05 -18.42
N ALA A 159 -3.97 -14.98 -19.43
CA ALA A 159 -2.55 -14.66 -19.29
C ALA A 159 -2.26 -13.19 -18.89
N ILE A 160 -3.21 -12.27 -19.03
CA ILE A 160 -3.02 -10.84 -18.76
C ILE A 160 -3.32 -10.49 -17.29
N VAL A 161 -4.20 -11.26 -16.63
CA VAL A 161 -4.63 -11.02 -15.24
C VAL A 161 -3.49 -11.10 -14.21
N PRO A 162 -2.52 -12.04 -14.29
CA PRO A 162 -1.44 -12.17 -13.31
C PRO A 162 -0.34 -11.09 -13.39
N LEU A 163 -0.38 -10.22 -14.40
CA LEU A 163 0.76 -9.37 -14.77
C LEU A 163 0.94 -8.13 -13.88
N LYS A 164 0.03 -7.85 -12.94
CA LYS A 164 0.15 -6.67 -12.08
C LYS A 164 0.72 -7.06 -10.73
N GLU A 165 1.81 -6.39 -10.35
CA GLU A 165 2.34 -6.46 -9.00
C GLU A 165 1.39 -5.73 -8.06
N ASP A 166 0.85 -6.49 -7.10
CA ASP A 166 0.13 -5.93 -5.97
C ASP A 166 1.06 -6.05 -4.77
N TYR A 167 1.54 -4.90 -4.30
CA TYR A 167 2.12 -4.76 -2.97
C TYR A 167 1.04 -4.13 -2.10
N CYS A 168 0.54 -4.91 -1.14
CA CYS A 168 -0.31 -4.46 -0.04
C CYS A 168 0.40 -4.70 1.28
#